data_AF-A0A814JZI5-F1
#
_entry.id   AF-A0A814JZI5-F1
#
_cell.length_a   1.000
_cell.length_b   1.000
_cell.length_c   1.000
_cell.angle_alpha   90.00
_cell.angle_beta   90.00
_cell.angle_gamma   90.00
#
_symmetry.space_group_name_H-M   'P 1'
#
loop_
_entity.id
_entity.type
_entity.pdbx_description
1 polymer ?
#
loop_
_entity_poly.entity_id
_entity_poly.type
_entity_poly.pdbx_seq_one_letter_code
_entity_poly.pdbx_strand_id
1 'polypeptide(L)'
;MIFFKNFKYKLLIAAIVGILSSLYQIEDKSEIHIAQKNVTLNRNRQETFEFLSNLKQYSSWFPNINSISEIDLNKQMTIGKRFKMSNTYLFGIGESVSSITVIGHQKPNLFEYLCDNTLKERHRLEFKSLTKNKTLVSWNNHTKSDSISSAQIRSSSSSQITEPNEIHE
;
A
#
# COMPACT_ATOMS: atom_id res chain seq x y z
N MET A 1 -6.81 -3.54 -57.70
CA MET A 1 -7.39 -4.29 -56.55
C MET A 1 -6.36 -4.56 -55.44
N ILE A 2 -5.43 -3.64 -55.14
CA ILE A 2 -4.38 -3.81 -54.11
C ILE A 2 -4.58 -2.84 -52.93
N PHE A 3 -5.20 -1.68 -53.18
CA PHE A 3 -5.49 -0.66 -52.15
C PHE A 3 -6.46 -1.14 -51.05
N PHE A 4 -7.46 -1.96 -51.39
CA PHE A 4 -8.43 -2.46 -50.41
C PHE A 4 -7.83 -3.48 -49.42
N LYS A 5 -6.72 -4.16 -49.79
CA LYS A 5 -6.09 -5.14 -48.90
C LYS A 5 -5.42 -4.44 -47.72
N ASN A 6 -4.73 -3.33 -47.98
CA ASN A 6 -4.03 -2.54 -46.96
C ASN A 6 -4.99 -1.79 -46.02
N PHE A 7 -6.18 -1.44 -46.50
CA PHE A 7 -7.19 -0.75 -45.68
C PHE A 7 -7.70 -1.62 -44.53
N LYS A 8 -7.94 -2.92 -44.79
CA LYS A 8 -8.38 -3.87 -43.76
C LYS A 8 -7.35 -4.06 -42.65
N TYR A 9 -6.06 -4.16 -43.01
CA TYR A 9 -4.98 -4.29 -42.01
C TYR A 9 -4.83 -3.02 -41.17
N LYS A 10 -4.93 -1.83 -41.77
CA LYS A 10 -4.89 -0.55 -41.03
C LYS A 10 -6.05 -0.42 -40.05
N LEU A 11 -7.26 -0.81 -40.45
CA LEU A 11 -8.45 -0.77 -39.59
C LEU A 11 -8.33 -1.75 -38.42
N LEU A 12 -7.79 -2.94 -38.67
CA LEU A 12 -7.57 -3.95 -37.64
C LEU A 12 -6.50 -3.51 -36.62
N ILE A 13 -5.41 -2.89 -37.08
CA ILE A 13 -4.39 -2.30 -36.21
C ILE A 13 -4.99 -1.17 -35.36
N ALA A 14 -5.77 -0.27 -35.96
CA ALA A 14 -6.41 0.83 -35.24
C ALA A 14 -7.37 0.31 -34.16
N ALA A 15 -8.14 -0.75 -34.44
CA ALA A 15 -9.00 -1.39 -33.45
C ALA A 15 -8.20 -2.02 -32.30
N ILE A 16 -7.09 -2.71 -32.59
CA ILE A 16 -6.21 -3.27 -31.56
C ILE A 16 -5.63 -2.16 -30.69
N VAL A 17 -5.12 -1.08 -31.29
CA VAL A 17 -4.56 0.07 -30.54
C VAL A 17 -5.64 0.74 -29.69
N GLY A 18 -6.86 0.90 -30.21
CA GLY A 18 -8.00 1.43 -29.46
C GLY A 18 -8.37 0.55 -28.25
N ILE A 19 -8.44 -0.77 -28.44
CA ILE A 19 -8.71 -1.72 -27.36
C ILE A 19 -7.60 -1.68 -26.32
N LEU A 20 -6.33 -1.75 -26.73
CA LEU A 20 -5.19 -1.67 -25.81
C LEU A 20 -5.15 -0.34 -25.05
N SER A 21 -5.45 0.78 -25.71
CA SER A 21 -5.51 2.09 -25.07
C SER A 21 -6.66 2.20 -24.07
N SER A 22 -7.83 1.62 -24.39
CA SER A 22 -8.98 1.57 -23.46
C SER A 22 -8.71 0.67 -22.26
N LEU A 23 -8.03 -0.46 -22.45
CA LEU A 23 -7.60 -1.35 -21.36
C LEU A 23 -6.58 -0.65 -20.45
N TYR A 24 -5.67 0.14 -21.02
CA TYR A 24 -4.70 0.92 -20.27
C TYR A 24 -5.34 2.02 -19.42
N GLN A 25 -6.39 2.70 -19.91
CA GLN A 25 -7.11 3.72 -19.13
C GLN A 25 -7.91 3.14 -17.95
N ILE A 26 -8.36 1.89 -18.03
CA ILE A 26 -9.12 1.24 -16.94
C ILE A 26 -8.21 0.89 -15.75
N GLU A 27 -6.90 0.79 -15.97
CA GLU A 27 -5.93 0.45 -14.92
C GLU A 27 -5.53 1.66 -14.05
N ASP A 28 -5.87 2.88 -14.46
CA ASP A 28 -5.60 4.12 -13.72
C ASP A 28 -6.69 4.40 -12.66
N LYS A 29 -6.91 3.43 -11.76
CA LYS A 29 -7.46 3.76 -10.44
C LYS A 29 -6.36 4.50 -9.68
N SER A 30 -6.23 5.80 -9.94
CA SER A 30 -5.19 6.67 -9.39
C SER A 30 -4.91 6.37 -7.92
N GLU A 31 -3.72 5.86 -7.67
CA GLU A 31 -3.22 5.73 -6.32
C GLU A 31 -2.78 7.10 -5.84
N ILE A 32 -3.31 7.51 -4.69
CA ILE A 32 -3.00 8.79 -4.10
C ILE A 32 -1.79 8.59 -3.20
N HIS A 33 -0.71 9.32 -3.50
CA HIS A 33 0.44 9.40 -2.63
C HIS A 33 0.05 10.16 -1.36
N ILE A 34 0.09 9.47 -0.21
CA ILE A 34 -0.25 10.04 1.10
C ILE A 34 0.97 10.69 1.75
N ALA A 35 2.07 9.94 1.84
CA ALA A 35 3.26 10.38 2.55
C ALA A 35 4.52 9.68 2.04
N GLN A 36 5.63 10.41 2.10
CA GLN A 36 6.97 9.88 1.86
C GLN A 36 7.90 10.25 3.02
N LYS A 37 8.72 9.29 3.44
CA LYS A 37 9.82 9.52 4.37
C LYS A 37 11.08 8.83 3.89
N ASN A 38 12.18 9.58 3.86
CA ASN A 38 13.49 9.04 3.54
C ASN A 38 14.33 8.97 4.83
N VAL A 39 14.97 7.83 5.07
CA VAL A 39 15.81 7.58 6.25
C VAL A 39 17.13 6.97 5.80
N THR A 40 18.24 7.41 6.38
CA THR A 40 19.55 6.80 6.14
C THR A 40 19.96 5.93 7.33
N LEU A 41 20.33 4.69 7.04
CA LEU A 41 20.76 3.71 8.04
C LEU A 41 22.25 3.39 7.86
N ASN A 42 22.98 3.32 8.98
CA ASN A 42 24.41 2.96 9.02
C ASN A 42 24.60 1.43 8.99
N ARG A 43 23.98 0.78 8.01
CA ARG A 43 24.07 -0.66 7.71
C ARG A 43 24.12 -0.87 6.21
N ASN A 44 24.68 -2.00 5.79
CA ASN A 44 24.68 -2.35 4.38
C ASN A 44 23.25 -2.64 3.88
N ARG A 45 23.07 -2.60 2.56
CA ARG A 45 21.75 -2.68 1.94
C ARG A 45 21.04 -4.01 2.22
N GLN A 46 21.78 -5.10 2.27
CA GLN A 46 21.25 -6.44 2.51
C GLN A 46 20.67 -6.56 3.91
N GLU A 47 21.44 -6.19 4.94
CA GLU A 47 21.01 -6.23 6.34
C GLU A 47 19.80 -5.31 6.56
N THR A 48 19.84 -4.13 5.95
CA THR A 48 18.74 -3.16 6.03
C THR A 48 17.46 -3.72 5.43
N PHE A 49 17.56 -4.37 4.27
CA PHE A 49 16.44 -5.04 3.63
C PHE A 49 15.90 -6.16 4.50
N GLU A 50 16.75 -7.05 5.01
CA GLU A 50 16.33 -8.19 5.84
C GLU A 50 15.63 -7.75 7.13
N PHE A 51 16.11 -6.69 7.76
CA PHE A 51 15.46 -6.10 8.93
C PHE A 51 14.09 -5.50 8.60
N LEU A 52 14.02 -4.61 7.60
CA LEU A 52 12.78 -3.87 7.28
C LEU A 52 11.74 -4.70 6.52
N SER A 53 12.14 -5.78 5.84
CA SER A 53 11.21 -6.72 5.20
C SER A 53 10.63 -7.76 6.18
N ASN A 54 11.18 -7.86 7.39
CA ASN A 54 10.70 -8.79 8.40
C ASN A 54 9.50 -8.24 9.18
N LEU A 55 8.30 -8.37 8.59
CA LEU A 55 7.05 -7.90 9.19
C LEU A 55 6.81 -8.43 10.62
N LYS A 56 7.24 -9.65 10.95
CA LYS A 56 7.06 -10.22 12.31
C LYS A 56 7.74 -9.40 13.39
N GLN A 57 8.80 -8.66 13.06
CA GLN A 57 9.55 -7.84 14.01
C GLN A 57 9.00 -6.42 14.15
N TYR A 58 7.98 -6.02 13.39
CA TYR A 58 7.50 -4.64 13.38
C TYR A 58 6.99 -4.20 14.76
N SER A 59 6.37 -5.08 15.55
CA SER A 59 5.90 -4.74 16.91
C SER A 59 7.00 -4.28 17.86
N SER A 60 8.28 -4.58 17.56
CA SER A 60 9.40 -4.17 18.41
C SER A 60 9.85 -2.71 18.20
N TRP A 61 9.48 -2.09 17.07
CA TRP A 61 10.00 -0.76 16.71
C TRP A 61 8.99 0.15 15.98
N PHE A 62 7.96 -0.42 15.35
CA PHE A 62 6.93 0.34 14.68
C PHE A 62 5.80 0.66 15.66
N PRO A 63 5.41 1.94 15.80
CA PRO A 63 4.42 2.35 16.78
C PRO A 63 3.06 1.72 16.51
N ASN A 64 2.30 1.49 17.57
CA ASN A 64 0.91 1.01 17.55
C ASN A 64 0.69 -0.40 16.94
N ILE A 65 1.75 -1.13 16.55
CA ILE A 65 1.62 -2.53 16.13
C ILE A 65 1.83 -3.43 17.34
N ASN A 66 0.80 -4.20 17.69
CA ASN A 66 0.86 -5.15 18.80
C ASN A 66 1.53 -6.45 18.35
N SER A 67 1.11 -6.98 17.20
CA SER A 67 1.67 -8.21 16.64
C SER A 67 1.42 -8.33 15.13
N ILE A 68 2.32 -9.05 14.46
CA ILE A 68 2.12 -9.52 13.09
C ILE A 68 2.42 -11.01 13.04
N SER A 69 1.42 -11.81 12.64
CA SER A 69 1.55 -13.26 12.51
C SER A 69 1.32 -13.70 11.06
N GLU A 70 1.93 -14.83 10.68
CA GLU A 70 1.74 -15.40 9.35
C GLU A 70 0.40 -16.11 9.24
N ILE A 71 -0.32 -15.86 8.15
CA ILE A 71 -1.49 -16.66 7.78
C ILE A 71 -1.02 -17.88 6.98
N ASP A 72 -0.04 -17.68 6.10
CA ASP A 72 0.51 -18.73 5.23
C ASP A 72 1.84 -19.29 5.82
N LEU A 73 1.76 -20.12 6.87
CA LEU A 73 2.90 -20.57 7.71
C LEU A 73 4.06 -21.24 6.96
N ASN A 74 3.79 -21.91 5.84
CA ASN A 74 4.80 -22.66 5.08
C ASN A 74 5.25 -21.95 3.79
N LYS A 75 4.77 -20.73 3.55
CA LYS A 75 5.11 -19.97 2.34
C LYS A 75 6.36 -19.14 2.60
N GLN A 76 7.35 -19.17 1.71
CA GLN A 76 8.51 -18.27 1.80
C GLN A 76 8.08 -16.81 1.62
N MET A 77 8.86 -15.86 2.15
CA MET A 77 8.61 -14.42 1.97
C MET A 77 8.69 -14.06 0.49
N THR A 78 7.52 -13.96 -0.16
CA THR A 78 7.34 -13.79 -1.60
C THR A 78 6.04 -13.04 -1.85
N ILE A 79 5.84 -12.59 -3.09
CA ILE A 79 4.61 -11.93 -3.52
C ILE A 79 3.40 -12.85 -3.25
N GLY A 80 2.34 -12.26 -2.72
CA GLY A 80 1.11 -12.92 -2.30
C GLY A 80 1.21 -13.67 -0.97
N LYS A 81 2.29 -13.54 -0.18
CA LYS A 81 2.30 -14.05 1.20
C LYS A 81 1.44 -13.14 2.08
N ARG A 82 0.60 -13.74 2.92
CA ARG A 82 -0.32 -13.01 3.80
C ARG A 82 0.04 -13.10 5.27
N PHE A 83 -0.25 -12.02 5.97
CA PHE A 83 -0.06 -11.84 7.40
C PHE A 83 -1.34 -11.28 8.03
N LYS A 84 -1.49 -11.49 9.32
CA LYS A 84 -2.50 -10.86 10.18
C LYS A 84 -1.78 -9.86 11.06
N MET A 85 -2.21 -8.60 11.02
CA MET A 85 -1.69 -7.52 11.86
C MET A 85 -2.74 -7.16 12.90
N SER A 86 -2.32 -7.07 14.16
CA SER A 86 -3.10 -6.46 15.24
C SER A 86 -2.42 -5.15 15.63
N ASN A 87 -3.20 -4.07 15.68
CA ASN A 87 -2.73 -2.74 16.04
C ASN A 87 -3.69 -2.09 17.04
N THR A 88 -3.14 -1.26 17.91
CA THR A 88 -3.93 -0.46 18.84
C THR A 88 -4.25 0.88 18.19
N TYR A 89 -5.46 1.42 18.37
CA TYR A 89 -5.76 2.77 17.88
C TYR A 89 -4.87 3.82 18.57
N LEU A 90 -4.66 4.97 17.91
CA LEU A 90 -4.05 6.13 18.58
C LEU A 90 -4.83 6.39 19.88
N PHE A 91 -4.10 6.63 20.97
CA PHE A 91 -4.59 6.78 22.36
C PHE A 91 -4.86 5.48 23.14
N GLY A 92 -4.53 4.31 22.61
CA GLY A 92 -4.56 3.08 23.39
C GLY A 92 -5.95 2.47 23.59
N ILE A 93 -6.99 3.06 22.97
CA ILE A 93 -8.39 2.66 23.17
C ILE A 93 -8.84 1.84 21.96
N GLY A 94 -8.92 0.52 22.16
CA GLY A 94 -9.42 -0.43 21.17
C GLY A 94 -8.34 -1.01 20.26
N GLU A 95 -8.65 -2.18 19.72
CA GLU A 95 -7.79 -2.91 18.80
C GLU A 95 -8.41 -2.97 17.41
N SER A 96 -7.56 -2.96 16.40
CA SER A 96 -7.91 -3.23 15.02
C SER A 96 -7.13 -4.44 14.53
N VAL A 97 -7.77 -5.23 13.69
CA VAL A 97 -7.16 -6.40 13.06
C VAL A 97 -7.32 -6.24 11.56
N SER A 98 -6.21 -6.31 10.83
CA SER A 98 -6.18 -6.22 9.38
C SER A 98 -5.33 -7.33 8.78
N SER A 99 -5.53 -7.61 7.50
CA SER A 99 -4.65 -8.50 6.75
C SER A 99 -3.60 -7.68 5.99
N ILE A 100 -2.38 -8.20 5.92
CA ILE A 100 -1.33 -7.65 5.07
C ILE A 100 -1.03 -8.66 3.97
N THR A 101 -0.89 -8.19 2.73
CA THR A 101 -0.43 -9.00 1.61
C THR A 101 0.85 -8.41 1.05
N VAL A 102 1.90 -9.22 0.89
CA VAL A 102 3.12 -8.82 0.18
C VAL A 102 2.79 -8.69 -1.30
N ILE A 103 3.03 -7.53 -1.90
CA ILE A 103 2.73 -7.28 -3.33
C ILE A 103 4.00 -6.99 -4.16
N GLY A 104 5.12 -6.69 -3.49
CA GLY A 104 6.43 -6.53 -4.15
C GLY A 104 7.55 -7.05 -3.25
N HIS A 105 8.44 -7.86 -3.82
CA HIS A 105 9.58 -8.41 -3.09
C HIS A 105 10.75 -8.68 -4.03
N GLN A 106 11.62 -7.70 -4.20
CA GLN A 106 12.85 -7.80 -5.00
C GLN A 106 14.05 -7.54 -4.10
N LYS A 107 14.61 -8.60 -3.52
CA LYS A 107 15.75 -8.50 -2.61
C LYS A 107 17.02 -8.05 -3.34
N PRO A 108 17.81 -7.08 -2.82
CA PRO A 108 17.60 -6.24 -1.63
C PRO A 108 17.13 -4.81 -1.96
N ASN A 109 16.34 -4.62 -3.02
CA ASN A 109 16.04 -3.30 -3.60
C ASN A 109 14.64 -2.79 -3.28
N LEU A 110 13.65 -3.67 -3.15
CA LEU A 110 12.23 -3.30 -3.03
C LEU A 110 11.48 -4.29 -2.14
N PHE A 111 10.74 -3.75 -1.17
CA PHE A 111 9.74 -4.47 -0.40
C PHE A 111 8.45 -3.67 -0.39
N GLU A 112 7.34 -4.31 -0.71
CA GLU A 112 6.05 -3.65 -0.85
C GLU A 112 4.93 -4.54 -0.32
N TYR A 113 4.03 -3.95 0.46
CA TYR A 113 2.89 -4.65 1.03
C TYR A 113 1.63 -3.78 1.03
N LEU A 114 0.49 -4.45 0.95
CA LEU A 114 -0.85 -3.87 0.99
C LEU A 114 -1.51 -4.23 2.32
N CYS A 115 -2.01 -3.24 3.03
CA CYS A 115 -2.88 -3.41 4.18
C CYS A 115 -4.34 -3.48 3.70
N ASP A 116 -5.03 -4.57 3.99
CA ASP A 116 -6.46 -4.74 3.76
C ASP A 116 -7.24 -4.09 4.93
N ASN A 117 -7.19 -2.75 4.95
CA ASN A 117 -7.94 -1.90 5.85
C ASN A 117 -8.89 -1.00 5.03
N THR A 118 -9.67 -0.14 5.71
CA THR A 118 -10.62 0.78 5.03
C THR A 118 -9.94 1.66 3.98
N LEU A 119 -8.68 2.04 4.20
CA LEU A 119 -7.91 2.91 3.30
C LEU A 119 -7.13 2.14 2.22
N LYS A 120 -7.10 0.80 2.28
CA LYS A 120 -6.33 -0.06 1.36
C LYS A 120 -4.91 0.46 1.14
N GLU A 121 -4.21 0.74 2.23
CA GLU A 121 -2.90 1.41 2.21
C GLU A 121 -1.83 0.51 1.60
N ARG A 122 -1.08 1.06 0.66
CA ARG A 122 0.07 0.43 0.01
C ARG A 122 1.34 1.07 0.52
N HIS A 123 2.19 0.27 1.15
CA HIS A 123 3.48 0.70 1.68
C HIS A 123 4.60 0.16 0.78
N ARG A 124 5.41 1.06 0.25
CA ARG A 124 6.54 0.75 -0.64
C ARG A 124 7.85 1.23 -0.04
N LEU A 125 8.75 0.29 0.24
CA LEU A 125 10.09 0.54 0.74
C LEU A 125 11.11 0.26 -0.36
N GLU A 126 11.89 1.28 -0.70
CA GLU A 126 12.97 1.20 -1.68
C GLU A 126 14.32 1.41 -1.01
N PHE A 127 15.31 0.61 -1.41
CA PHE A 127 16.59 0.52 -0.74
C PHE A 127 17.73 0.87 -1.70
N LYS A 128 18.41 1.99 -1.45
CA LYS A 128 19.54 2.47 -2.25
C LYS A 128 20.82 2.48 -1.44
N SER A 129 21.86 1.83 -1.95
CA SER A 129 23.20 1.90 -1.35
C SER A 129 23.77 3.32 -1.54
N LEU A 130 24.20 3.95 -0.45
CA LEU A 130 24.96 5.20 -0.48
C LEU A 130 26.46 4.94 -0.42
N THR A 131 26.86 3.98 0.44
CA THR A 131 28.21 3.45 0.55
C THR A 131 28.13 1.96 0.90
N LYS A 132 29.27 1.25 1.00
CA LYS A 132 29.30 -0.16 1.42
C LYS A 132 28.54 -0.44 2.73
N ASN A 133 28.52 0.52 3.65
CA ASN A 133 27.94 0.39 4.99
C ASN A 133 26.82 1.41 5.29
N LYS A 134 26.29 2.09 4.27
CA LYS A 134 25.19 3.05 4.43
C LYS A 134 24.11 2.84 3.37
N THR A 135 22.85 2.82 3.82
CA THR A 135 21.69 2.59 2.96
C THR A 135 20.67 3.70 3.16
N LEU A 136 20.20 4.27 2.05
CA LEU A 136 19.02 5.12 2.02
C LEU A 136 17.79 4.24 1.85
N VAL A 137 16.81 4.41 2.72
CA VAL A 137 15.49 3.80 2.64
C VAL A 137 14.48 4.88 2.32
N SER A 138 13.77 4.72 1.22
CA SER A 138 12.64 5.57 0.84
C SER A 138 11.35 4.81 1.14
N TRP A 139 10.56 5.30 2.10
CA TRP A 139 9.26 4.76 2.46
C TRP A 139 8.17 5.64 1.86
N ASN A 140 7.42 5.09 0.91
CA ASN A 140 6.29 5.76 0.25
C ASN A 140 4.98 5.05 0.61
N ASN A 141 3.97 5.82 1.00
CA ASN A 141 2.65 5.34 1.37
C ASN A 141 1.61 5.85 0.38
N HIS A 142 0.79 4.95 -0.15
CA HIS A 142 -0.27 5.26 -1.10
C HIS A 142 -1.62 4.70 -0.61
N THR A 143 -2.72 5.27 -1.08
CA THR A 143 -4.09 4.76 -0.86
C THR A 143 -4.86 4.78 -2.17
N LYS A 144 -5.94 4.02 -2.27
CA LYS A 144 -6.86 4.10 -3.41
C LYS A 144 -7.79 5.32 -3.27
N SER A 145 -8.04 6.02 -4.36
CA SER A 145 -8.92 7.20 -4.40
C SER A 145 -10.34 6.94 -3.83
N ASP A 146 -10.95 5.80 -4.17
CA ASP A 146 -12.29 5.41 -3.70
C ASP A 146 -12.42 5.34 -2.16
N SER A 147 -11.30 5.14 -1.45
CA SER A 147 -11.24 5.03 0.02
C SER A 147 -11.28 6.38 0.72
N ILE A 148 -10.82 7.45 0.07
CA ILE A 148 -10.77 8.79 0.68
C ILE A 148 -12.17 9.43 0.70
N SER A 149 -12.93 9.30 -0.38
CA SER A 149 -14.28 9.86 -0.46
C SER A 149 -15.21 9.25 0.59
N SER A 150 -15.12 7.94 0.80
CA SER A 150 -15.92 7.22 1.82
C SER A 150 -15.51 7.55 3.26
N ALA A 151 -14.21 7.81 3.51
CA ALA A 151 -13.74 8.28 4.81
C ALA A 151 -14.23 9.72 5.13
N GLN A 152 -14.19 10.63 4.15
CA GLN A 152 -14.69 12.01 4.31
C GLN A 152 -16.21 12.06 4.54
N ILE A 153 -16.99 11.18 3.91
CA ILE A 153 -18.44 11.10 4.13
C ILE A 153 -18.76 10.65 5.57
N ARG A 154 -17.97 9.73 6.15
CA ARG A 154 -18.14 9.25 7.54
C ARG A 154 -17.71 10.27 8.59
N SER A 155 -16.65 11.04 8.34
CA SER A 155 -16.24 12.12 9.26
C SER A 155 -17.24 13.28 9.28
N SER A 156 -17.96 13.51 8.16
CA SER A 156 -18.96 14.58 8.05
C SER A 156 -20.30 14.23 8.70
N SER A 157 -20.58 12.95 8.90
CA SER A 157 -21.84 12.45 9.49
C SER A 157 -21.76 12.20 10.99
N SER A 158 -20.55 12.23 11.58
CA SER A 158 -20.33 12.07 13.03
C SER A 158 -20.32 13.40 13.81
N SER A 159 -20.53 14.54 13.13
CA SER A 159 -20.53 15.88 13.74
C SER A 159 -21.92 16.38 14.18
N GLN A 160 -22.97 15.54 14.14
CA GLN A 160 -24.35 15.95 14.46
C GLN A 160 -24.98 15.15 15.61
N ILE A 161 -24.30 14.99 16.75
CA ILE A 161 -24.93 14.63 18.04
C ILE A 161 -24.03 15.31 19.10
N THR A 162 -24.40 16.39 19.77
CA THR A 162 -25.43 16.48 20.83
C THR A 162 -25.58 17.97 21.19
N GLU A 163 -26.80 18.53 21.17
CA GLU A 163 -27.10 19.71 22.00
C GLU A 163 -27.58 19.21 23.37
N PRO A 164 -27.10 19.78 24.49
CA PRO A 164 -27.61 19.44 25.82
C PRO A 164 -28.96 20.13 26.05
N ASN A 165 -29.99 19.35 26.39
CA ASN A 165 -31.24 19.87 26.94
C ASN A 165 -30.94 20.60 28.25
N GLU A 166 -31.19 21.92 28.26
CA GLU A 166 -31.36 22.69 29.48
C GLU A 166 -32.55 22.15 30.27
N ILE A 167 -32.29 21.72 31.51
CA ILE A 167 -33.34 21.37 32.48
C ILE A 167 -33.70 22.67 33.18
N HIS A 168 -34.92 23.15 32.93
CA HIS A 168 -35.59 24.14 33.78
C HIS A 168 -36.56 23.44 34.73
N GLU A 169 -36.46 23.86 36.00
CA GLU A 169 -37.27 23.57 37.19
C GLU A 169 -36.89 22.35 38.05
#